data_AF-A0A922LZD4-F1
#
_entry.id   AF-A0A922LZD4-F1
#
_cell.length_a   1.000
_cell.length_b   1.000
_cell.length_c   1.000
_cell.angle_alpha   90.00
_cell.angle_beta   90.00
_cell.angle_gamma   90.00
#
_symmetry.space_group_name_H-M   'P 1'
#
loop_
_entity.id
_entity.type
_entity.pdbx_description
1 polymer ?
#
loop_
_entity_poly.entity_id
_entity_poly.type
_entity_poly.pdbx_seq_one_letter_code
_entity_poly.pdbx_strand_id
1 'polypeptide(L)'
;MNKQQMTTSSHLYAWVVVCSDDYQRITFWDSITGRCYIHTTGGCEQKIYPSPFYTIGCLYNNSSFYANIQPTDKVVNCLFNLKNSSQWRPMSFEVIQTVHNYSSLYLRKLNPPIQSIDEITAQCHESLRRLADSWRMEKLRCNNHITWKWDNKLEQLLLPLIAKYEADQKNLSNYDDNDNVVQVHEVLENDLIMSPIHRHIPKDFTFKSYPVQLFHCNPQRILRSCLRSQLCRDILSCRGDHVQLALGLRIITYAENAMITWVIFACSYKSVI
;
A
#
# COMPACT_ATOMS: atom_id res chain seq x y z
N MET A 1 -23.61 -22.10 3.43
CA MET A 1 -22.16 -22.00 3.69
C MET A 1 -21.41 -22.52 2.47
N ASN A 2 -21.15 -21.66 1.49
CA ASN A 2 -20.38 -22.03 0.30
C ASN A 2 -18.91 -21.70 0.55
N LYS A 3 -18.09 -22.74 0.73
CA LYS A 3 -16.64 -22.64 0.64
C LYS A 3 -16.31 -22.25 -0.80
N GLN A 4 -15.87 -21.02 -1.02
CA GLN A 4 -15.25 -20.62 -2.27
C GLN A 4 -14.01 -21.51 -2.48
N GLN A 5 -14.12 -22.50 -3.35
CA GLN A 5 -12.97 -23.16 -3.93
C GLN A 5 -12.23 -22.11 -4.76
N MET A 6 -11.11 -21.61 -4.23
CA MET A 6 -10.12 -20.91 -5.03
C MET A 6 -9.58 -21.90 -6.06
N THR A 7 -10.10 -21.83 -7.28
CA THR A 7 -9.49 -22.47 -8.45
C THR A 7 -8.18 -21.75 -8.74
N THR A 8 -7.08 -22.22 -8.13
CA THR A 8 -5.73 -21.73 -8.42
C THR A 8 -5.33 -22.24 -9.80
N SER A 9 -5.59 -21.43 -10.83
CA SER A 9 -4.89 -21.58 -12.09
C SER A 9 -3.38 -21.50 -11.81
N SER A 10 -2.62 -22.50 -12.26
CA SER A 10 -1.16 -22.60 -12.09
C SER A 10 -0.45 -21.55 -12.94
N HIS A 11 -0.59 -20.28 -12.57
CA HIS A 11 0.18 -19.21 -13.15
C HIS A 11 1.56 -19.18 -12.50
N LEU A 12 2.60 -19.19 -13.31
CA LEU A 12 3.95 -18.86 -12.86
C LEU A 12 3.91 -17.44 -12.30
N TYR A 13 4.30 -17.30 -11.04
CA TYR A 13 4.23 -16.04 -10.32
C TYR A 13 5.55 -15.79 -9.60
N ALA A 14 6.11 -14.59 -9.82
CA ALA A 14 7.36 -14.16 -9.22
C ALA A 14 7.10 -13.19 -8.06
N TRP A 15 7.74 -13.45 -6.94
CA TRP A 15 7.70 -12.67 -5.70
C TRP A 15 9.12 -12.49 -5.17
N VAL A 16 9.31 -11.51 -4.29
CA VAL A 16 10.64 -11.19 -3.76
C VAL A 16 10.79 -11.84 -2.39
N VAL A 17 11.96 -12.43 -2.14
CA VAL A 17 12.35 -12.92 -0.82
C VAL A 17 13.58 -12.18 -0.35
N VAL A 18 13.59 -11.83 0.93
CA VAL A 18 14.75 -11.27 1.62
C VAL A 18 15.10 -12.24 2.74
N CYS A 19 16.29 -12.83 2.65
CA CYS A 19 16.82 -13.70 3.68
C CYS A 19 17.75 -12.88 4.58
N SER A 20 17.62 -13.00 5.90
CA SER A 20 18.63 -12.52 6.84
C SER A 20 19.96 -13.25 6.64
N ASP A 21 21.07 -12.65 7.10
CA ASP A 21 22.42 -13.22 6.96
C ASP A 21 22.58 -14.61 7.60
N ASP A 22 21.81 -14.86 8.67
CA ASP A 22 21.75 -16.11 9.42
C ASP A 22 20.66 -17.08 8.93
N TYR A 23 19.85 -16.67 7.94
CA TYR A 23 18.69 -17.40 7.42
C TYR A 23 17.64 -17.78 8.47
N GLN A 24 17.61 -17.08 9.62
CA GLN A 24 16.61 -17.27 10.68
C GLN A 24 15.34 -16.46 10.44
N ARG A 25 15.41 -15.41 9.62
CA ARG A 25 14.29 -14.55 9.26
C ARG A 25 14.20 -14.46 7.73
N ILE A 26 13.09 -14.96 7.20
CA ILE A 26 12.79 -14.94 5.78
C ILE A 26 11.58 -14.03 5.57
N THR A 27 11.75 -12.97 4.80
CA THR A 27 10.67 -12.02 4.49
C THR A 27 10.25 -12.17 3.03
N PHE A 28 9.00 -12.51 2.81
CA PHE A 28 8.39 -12.59 1.49
C PHE A 28 7.67 -11.29 1.15
N TRP A 29 7.77 -10.83 -0.09
CA TRP A 29 7.09 -9.62 -0.57
C TRP A 29 6.26 -9.95 -1.81
N ASP A 30 4.98 -9.62 -1.73
CA ASP A 30 4.06 -9.65 -2.86
C ASP A 30 4.34 -8.48 -3.79
N SER A 31 4.80 -8.79 -5.00
CA SER A 31 5.16 -7.80 -6.01
C SER A 31 3.96 -6.99 -6.52
N ILE A 32 2.73 -7.48 -6.33
CA ILE A 32 1.50 -6.82 -6.77
C ILE A 32 0.90 -5.99 -5.64
N THR A 33 0.80 -6.56 -4.43
CA THR A 33 0.12 -5.90 -3.31
C THR A 33 1.06 -5.11 -2.40
N GLY A 34 2.37 -5.30 -2.51
CA GLY A 34 3.37 -4.74 -1.61
C GLY A 34 3.32 -5.31 -0.19
N ARG A 35 2.45 -6.30 0.07
CA ARG A 35 2.35 -6.96 1.37
C ARG A 35 3.58 -7.80 1.62
N CYS A 36 4.09 -7.75 2.84
CA CYS A 36 5.12 -8.69 3.27
C CYS A 36 4.54 -9.80 4.15
N TYR A 37 5.26 -10.92 4.23
CA TYR A 37 4.98 -12.04 5.10
C TYR A 37 6.30 -12.53 5.69
N ILE A 38 6.39 -12.64 7.01
CA ILE A 38 7.63 -13.03 7.69
C ILE A 38 7.53 -14.51 8.08
N HIS A 39 8.60 -15.25 7.89
CA HIS A 39 8.79 -16.62 8.36
C HIS A 39 10.06 -16.65 9.20
N THR A 40 9.91 -16.94 10.49
CA THR A 40 11.03 -17.11 11.41
C THR A 40 11.31 -18.59 11.65
N THR A 41 12.56 -18.98 11.40
CA THR A 41 13.07 -20.36 11.52
C THR A 41 13.85 -20.61 12.82
N GLY A 42 13.91 -19.60 13.71
CA GLY A 42 14.64 -19.66 14.98
C GLY A 42 13.74 -19.43 16.20
N GLY A 43 13.35 -20.51 16.86
CA GLY A 43 12.57 -20.52 18.10
C GLY A 43 11.90 -21.88 18.31
N CYS A 44 11.47 -22.21 19.55
CA CYS A 44 10.76 -23.46 19.87
C CYS A 44 9.42 -23.61 19.10
N GLU A 45 8.97 -22.57 18.38
CA GLU A 45 7.79 -22.58 17.54
C GLU A 45 8.09 -21.87 16.20
N GLN A 46 7.96 -22.58 15.09
CA GLN A 46 7.96 -21.97 13.75
C GLN A 46 6.68 -21.16 13.60
N LYS A 47 6.78 -19.83 13.67
CA LYS A 47 5.65 -18.93 13.39
C LYS A 47 5.60 -18.67 11.89
N ILE A 48 4.82 -19.49 11.19
CA ILE A 48 4.52 -19.30 9.78
C ILE A 48 3.26 -18.46 9.67
N TYR A 49 3.41 -17.19 9.28
CA TYR A 49 2.25 -16.39 8.89
C TYR A 49 1.73 -16.88 7.53
N PRO A 50 0.41 -16.99 7.33
CA PRO A 50 -0.15 -17.48 6.08
C PRO A 50 0.20 -16.51 4.94
N SER A 51 1.17 -16.89 4.12
CA SER A 51 1.51 -16.19 2.88
C SER A 51 0.74 -16.82 1.71
N PRO A 52 0.45 -16.05 0.64
CA PRO A 52 -0.18 -16.58 -0.57
C PRO A 52 0.80 -17.42 -1.42
N PHE A 53 2.10 -17.46 -1.05
CA PHE A 53 3.13 -18.15 -1.80
C PHE A 53 3.21 -19.60 -1.36
N TYR A 54 2.71 -20.50 -2.21
CA TYR A 54 2.59 -21.91 -1.85
C TYR A 54 3.83 -22.72 -2.23
N THR A 55 4.42 -22.46 -3.40
CA THR A 55 5.56 -23.21 -3.92
C THR A 55 6.72 -22.32 -4.38
N ILE A 56 7.92 -22.90 -4.39
CA ILE A 56 9.17 -22.27 -4.80
C ILE A 56 10.04 -23.24 -5.59
N GLY A 57 10.29 -22.92 -6.86
CA GLY A 57 11.14 -23.72 -7.75
C GLY A 57 12.59 -23.22 -7.81
N CYS A 58 12.79 -21.90 -7.80
CA CYS A 58 14.11 -21.29 -7.88
C CYS A 58 14.15 -19.92 -7.20
N LEU A 59 15.37 -19.45 -6.93
CA LEU A 59 15.68 -18.11 -6.46
C LEU A 59 16.78 -17.52 -7.33
N TYR A 60 16.69 -16.24 -7.63
CA TYR A 60 17.73 -15.54 -8.38
C TYR A 60 17.84 -14.10 -7.95
N ASN A 61 19.01 -13.52 -8.17
CA ASN A 61 19.27 -12.10 -8.06
C ASN A 61 20.09 -11.65 -9.29
N ASN A 62 20.74 -10.50 -9.20
CA ASN A 62 21.54 -9.94 -10.29
C ASN A 62 22.85 -10.70 -10.57
N SER A 63 23.29 -11.63 -9.71
CA SER A 63 24.58 -12.31 -9.84
C SER A 63 24.54 -13.83 -9.63
N SER A 64 23.42 -14.37 -9.18
CA SER A 64 23.32 -15.78 -8.76
C SER A 64 21.93 -16.33 -9.06
N PHE A 65 21.89 -17.63 -9.36
CA PHE A 65 20.68 -18.40 -9.58
C PHE A 65 20.77 -19.72 -8.82
N TYR A 66 19.72 -20.08 -8.10
CA TYR A 66 19.63 -21.27 -7.27
C TYR A 66 18.36 -22.05 -7.61
N ALA A 67 18.50 -23.33 -7.93
CA ALA A 67 17.38 -24.24 -8.07
C ALA A 67 17.07 -24.92 -6.73
N ASN A 68 15.79 -24.99 -6.36
CA ASN A 68 15.35 -25.75 -5.19
C ASN A 68 15.45 -27.25 -5.52
N ILE A 69 16.26 -27.99 -4.78
CA ILE A 69 16.42 -29.44 -4.93
C ILE A 69 15.97 -30.21 -3.68
N GLN A 70 15.22 -29.55 -2.80
CA GLN A 70 14.63 -30.18 -1.61
C GLN A 70 13.51 -31.17 -2.00
N PRO A 71 13.14 -32.12 -1.10
CA PRO A 71 12.09 -33.11 -1.38
C PRO A 71 10.71 -32.51 -1.67
N THR A 72 10.47 -31.27 -1.24
CA THR A 72 9.23 -30.54 -1.48
C THR A 72 9.54 -29.11 -1.93
N ASP A 73 8.73 -28.61 -2.84
CA ASP A 73 8.74 -27.23 -3.30
C ASP A 73 7.84 -26.32 -2.45
N LYS A 74 7.18 -26.85 -1.41
CA LYS A 74 6.28 -26.05 -0.56
C LYS A 74 7.06 -25.04 0.27
N VAL A 75 6.70 -23.76 0.18
CA VAL A 75 7.37 -22.66 0.89
C VAL A 75 7.37 -22.87 2.41
N VAL A 76 6.27 -23.40 2.96
CA VAL A 76 6.12 -23.66 4.40
C VAL A 76 7.15 -24.66 4.95
N ASN A 77 7.65 -25.57 4.11
CA ASN A 77 8.63 -26.60 4.48
C ASN A 77 10.02 -26.30 3.91
N CYS A 78 10.17 -25.18 3.21
CA CYS A 78 11.40 -24.85 2.50
C CYS A 78 12.44 -24.30 3.47
N LEU A 79 13.64 -24.89 3.44
CA LEU A 79 14.79 -24.39 4.16
C LEU A 79 15.54 -23.41 3.27
N PHE A 80 15.63 -22.15 3.67
CA PHE A 80 16.15 -21.05 2.85
C PHE A 80 17.68 -20.86 2.93
N ASN A 81 18.41 -21.78 3.56
CA ASN A 81 19.87 -21.71 3.65
C ASN A 81 20.52 -21.98 2.29
N LEU A 82 20.73 -20.92 1.51
CA LEU A 82 21.30 -20.99 0.15
C LEU A 82 22.76 -21.48 0.12
N LYS A 83 23.46 -21.48 1.27
CA LYS A 83 24.83 -22.02 1.38
C LYS A 83 24.84 -23.55 1.40
N ASN A 84 23.69 -24.19 1.66
CA ASN A 84 23.59 -25.65 1.69
C ASN A 84 23.36 -26.23 0.28
N SER A 85 24.42 -26.77 -0.31
CA SER A 85 24.40 -27.37 -1.65
C SER A 85 23.53 -28.63 -1.78
N SER A 86 23.10 -29.24 -0.67
CA SER A 86 22.15 -30.36 -0.68
C SER A 86 20.69 -29.91 -0.81
N GLN A 87 20.41 -28.62 -0.58
CA GLN A 87 19.06 -28.04 -0.60
C GLN A 87 18.88 -27.09 -1.79
N TRP A 88 19.93 -26.33 -2.11
CA TRP A 88 19.95 -25.36 -3.19
C TRP A 88 21.11 -25.62 -4.11
N ARG A 89 20.82 -25.87 -5.38
CA ARG A 89 21.84 -26.06 -6.40
C ARG A 89 22.15 -24.72 -7.07
N PRO A 90 23.35 -24.13 -6.86
CA PRO A 90 23.74 -22.93 -7.59
C PRO A 90 23.99 -23.27 -9.06
N MET A 91 23.59 -22.37 -9.95
CA MET A 91 24.03 -22.37 -11.33
C MET A 91 25.42 -21.73 -11.40
N SER A 92 26.30 -22.28 -12.25
CA SER A 92 27.66 -21.73 -12.38
C SER A 92 27.62 -20.33 -13.01
N PHE A 93 28.58 -19.50 -12.63
CA PHE A 93 28.66 -18.13 -13.12
C PHE A 93 28.87 -18.09 -14.64
N GLU A 94 29.64 -19.02 -15.20
CA GLU A 94 29.88 -19.14 -16.64
C GLU A 94 28.57 -19.38 -17.39
N VAL A 95 27.69 -20.26 -16.87
CA VAL A 95 26.38 -20.53 -17.46
C VAL A 95 25.48 -19.30 -17.36
N ILE A 96 25.47 -18.59 -16.23
CA ILE A 96 24.70 -17.35 -16.06
C ILE A 96 25.16 -16.29 -17.08
N GLN A 97 26.47 -16.14 -17.30
CA GLN A 97 27.00 -15.24 -18.31
C GLN A 97 26.59 -15.62 -19.73
N THR A 98 26.47 -16.91 -20.05
CA THR A 98 25.98 -17.32 -21.37
C THR A 98 24.52 -16.91 -21.61
N VAL A 99 23.68 -16.89 -20.56
CA VAL A 99 22.29 -16.40 -20.69
C VAL A 99 22.28 -14.94 -21.13
N HIS A 100 23.12 -14.09 -20.55
CA HIS A 100 23.24 -12.68 -20.92
C HIS A 100 23.72 -12.46 -22.37
N ASN A 101 24.51 -13.39 -22.92
CA ASN A 101 25.05 -13.28 -24.28
C ASN A 101 24.08 -13.73 -25.37
N TYR A 102 23.14 -14.63 -25.06
CA TYR A 102 22.17 -15.18 -26.02
C TYR A 102 20.77 -14.60 -25.91
N SER A 103 20.46 -13.88 -24.83
CA SER A 103 19.14 -13.31 -24.66
C SER A 103 19.03 -11.99 -25.43
N SER A 104 18.35 -12.05 -26.59
CA SER A 104 17.67 -10.91 -27.21
C SER A 104 16.65 -10.22 -26.28
N LEU A 105 16.49 -10.76 -25.06
CA LEU A 105 15.88 -10.12 -23.90
C LEU A 105 16.84 -9.06 -23.36
N TYR A 106 16.88 -7.89 -24.02
CA TYR A 106 17.30 -6.69 -23.33
C TYR A 106 16.44 -6.57 -22.07
N LEU A 107 17.06 -6.39 -20.90
CA LEU A 107 16.34 -5.87 -19.73
C LEU A 107 15.72 -4.56 -20.21
N ARG A 108 14.42 -4.62 -20.51
CA ARG A 108 13.69 -3.46 -21.01
C ARG A 108 13.82 -2.46 -19.88
N LYS A 109 14.58 -1.39 -20.11
CA LYS A 109 14.63 -0.29 -19.15
C LYS A 109 13.18 0.06 -18.90
N LEU A 110 12.78 -0.03 -17.63
CA LEU A 110 11.43 0.27 -17.23
C LEU A 110 11.09 1.64 -17.81
N ASN A 111 10.02 1.71 -18.60
CA ASN A 111 9.66 2.96 -19.22
C ASN A 111 9.34 3.96 -18.11
N PRO A 112 9.91 5.18 -18.15
CA PRO A 112 9.51 6.20 -17.22
C PRO A 112 8.00 6.48 -17.39
N PRO A 113 7.35 7.03 -16.35
CA PRO A 113 5.97 7.47 -16.47
C PRO A 113 5.81 8.38 -17.70
N ILE A 114 4.86 8.04 -18.57
CA ILE A 114 4.66 8.75 -19.86
C ILE A 114 3.99 10.12 -19.63
N GLN A 115 3.33 10.30 -18.48
CA GLN A 115 2.48 11.45 -18.19
C GLN A 115 3.03 12.28 -17.03
N SER A 116 2.80 13.59 -17.09
CA SER A 116 3.10 14.53 -16.00
C SER A 116 2.25 14.18 -14.78
N ILE A 117 2.91 13.88 -13.66
CA ILE A 117 2.25 13.51 -12.39
C ILE A 117 1.39 14.66 -11.88
N ASP A 118 1.87 15.90 -12.04
CA ASP A 118 1.18 17.11 -11.58
C ASP A 118 -0.14 17.31 -12.31
N GLU A 119 -0.15 17.09 -13.63
CA GLU A 119 -1.35 17.20 -14.47
C GLU A 119 -2.38 16.14 -14.11
N ILE A 120 -1.97 14.88 -13.98
CA ILE A 120 -2.88 13.79 -13.57
C ILE A 120 -3.45 14.09 -12.18
N THR A 121 -2.61 14.53 -11.26
CA THR A 121 -3.01 14.82 -9.88
C THR A 121 -4.05 15.94 -9.86
N ALA A 122 -3.81 17.04 -10.57
CA ALA A 122 -4.75 18.15 -10.66
C ALA A 122 -6.10 17.73 -11.29
N GLN A 123 -6.06 17.01 -12.42
CA GLN A 123 -7.28 16.53 -13.10
C GLN A 123 -8.07 15.54 -12.25
N CYS A 124 -7.38 14.60 -11.59
CA CYS A 124 -7.98 13.61 -10.72
C CYS A 124 -8.63 14.28 -9.50
N HIS A 125 -7.92 15.22 -8.89
CA HIS A 125 -8.39 16.00 -7.74
C HIS A 125 -9.67 16.78 -8.06
N GLU A 126 -9.67 17.55 -9.14
CA GLU A 126 -10.82 18.35 -9.54
C GLU A 126 -12.03 17.46 -9.87
N SER A 127 -11.78 16.37 -10.60
CA SER A 127 -12.82 15.40 -10.94
C SER A 127 -13.38 14.70 -9.71
N LEU A 128 -12.55 14.37 -8.71
CA LEU A 128 -12.99 13.77 -7.46
C LEU A 128 -13.86 14.72 -6.64
N ARG A 129 -13.48 16.00 -6.52
CA ARG A 129 -14.31 17.01 -5.86
C ARG A 129 -15.67 17.13 -6.53
N ARG A 130 -15.70 17.25 -7.87
CA ARG A 130 -16.95 17.31 -8.66
C ARG A 130 -17.84 16.09 -8.44
N LEU A 131 -17.26 14.89 -8.43
CA LEU A 131 -18.00 13.64 -8.21
C LEU A 131 -18.49 13.50 -6.75
N ALA A 132 -17.71 13.97 -5.78
CA ALA A 132 -18.10 13.97 -4.37
C ALA A 132 -19.24 14.96 -4.13
N ASP A 133 -19.18 16.15 -4.73
CA ASP A 133 -20.25 17.15 -4.67
C ASP A 133 -21.54 16.63 -5.32
N SER A 134 -21.46 16.01 -6.50
CA SER A 134 -22.64 15.44 -7.17
C SER A 134 -23.27 14.30 -6.35
N TRP A 135 -22.45 13.39 -5.83
CA TRP A 135 -22.92 12.30 -4.96
C TRP A 135 -23.57 12.85 -3.68
N ARG A 136 -22.98 13.89 -3.07
CA ARG A 136 -23.52 14.50 -1.86
C ARG A 136 -24.85 15.22 -2.12
N MET A 137 -24.96 15.98 -3.22
CA MET A 137 -26.21 16.62 -3.62
C MET A 137 -27.34 15.61 -3.81
N GLU A 138 -27.06 14.52 -4.53
CA GLU A 138 -28.01 13.42 -4.73
C GLU A 138 -28.43 12.80 -3.39
N LYS A 139 -27.46 12.52 -2.51
CA LYS A 139 -27.73 11.87 -1.23
C LYS A 139 -28.50 12.76 -0.25
N LEU A 140 -28.22 14.06 -0.23
CA LEU A 140 -28.87 15.01 0.67
C LEU A 140 -30.16 15.60 0.12
N ARG A 141 -30.47 15.37 -1.17
CA ARG A 141 -31.62 15.96 -1.88
C ARG A 141 -31.62 17.49 -1.78
N CYS A 142 -30.44 18.10 -1.84
CA CYS A 142 -30.27 19.55 -1.76
C CYS A 142 -29.99 20.10 -3.16
N ASN A 143 -30.87 20.97 -3.65
CA ASN A 143 -30.82 21.40 -5.04
C ASN A 143 -30.10 22.73 -5.30
N ASN A 144 -29.70 23.55 -4.32
CA ASN A 144 -28.91 24.78 -4.59
C ASN A 144 -28.40 25.59 -3.38
N HIS A 145 -28.66 25.20 -2.13
CA HIS A 145 -28.04 25.88 -0.98
C HIS A 145 -26.75 25.15 -0.59
N ILE A 146 -25.60 25.72 -0.97
CA ILE A 146 -24.27 25.23 -0.61
C ILE A 146 -24.14 25.30 0.92
N THR A 147 -24.36 24.16 1.57
CA THR A 147 -24.26 24.02 3.03
C THR A 147 -22.86 23.58 3.48
N TRP A 148 -21.94 23.33 2.54
CA TRP A 148 -20.57 22.92 2.81
C TRP A 148 -19.56 23.70 1.97
N LYS A 149 -18.31 23.77 2.43
CA LYS A 149 -17.20 24.36 1.66
C LYS A 149 -16.01 23.41 1.59
N TRP A 150 -15.25 23.46 0.52
CA TRP A 150 -13.96 22.77 0.43
C TRP A 150 -12.88 23.60 1.14
N ASP A 151 -12.17 22.98 2.07
CA ASP A 151 -11.07 23.58 2.83
C ASP A 151 -9.72 23.20 2.21
N ASN A 152 -9.19 24.12 1.40
CA ASN A 152 -7.89 23.95 0.76
C ASN A 152 -6.73 23.96 1.76
N LYS A 153 -6.88 24.61 2.92
CA LYS A 153 -5.82 24.66 3.93
C LYS A 153 -5.74 23.33 4.67
N LEU A 154 -6.88 22.78 5.07
CA LEU A 154 -6.95 21.44 5.65
C LEU A 154 -6.43 20.38 4.67
N GLU A 155 -6.76 20.49 3.38
CA GLU A 155 -6.20 19.62 2.35
C GLU A 155 -4.66 19.60 2.32
N GLN A 156 -4.00 20.76 2.37
CA GLN A 156 -2.54 20.83 2.43
C GLN A 156 -1.99 20.13 3.69
N LEU A 157 -2.70 20.25 4.82
CA LEU A 157 -2.34 19.58 6.07
C LEU A 157 -2.54 18.06 6.04
N LEU A 158 -3.37 17.54 5.11
CA LEU A 158 -3.53 16.10 4.92
C LEU A 158 -2.37 15.46 4.14
N LEU A 159 -1.56 16.22 3.39
CA LEU A 159 -0.45 15.66 2.61
C LEU A 159 0.64 15.04 3.50
N PRO A 160 1.10 15.69 4.59
CA PRO A 160 1.99 15.03 5.57
C PRO A 160 1.36 13.80 6.22
N LEU A 161 0.04 13.81 6.45
CA LEU A 161 -0.68 12.67 7.00
C LEU A 161 -0.70 11.48 6.01
N ILE A 162 -0.80 11.73 4.71
CA ILE A 162 -0.61 10.69 3.68
C ILE A 162 0.80 10.11 3.75
N ALA A 163 1.83 10.96 3.87
CA ALA A 163 3.21 10.51 3.97
C ALA A 163 3.43 9.62 5.20
N LYS A 164 2.79 9.94 6.34
CA LYS A 164 2.76 9.07 7.50
C LYS A 164 2.12 7.72 7.21
N TYR A 165 0.91 7.68 6.65
CA TYR A 165 0.26 6.39 6.34
C TYR A 165 1.10 5.52 5.39
N GLU A 166 1.84 6.15 4.47
CA GLU A 166 2.80 5.45 3.61
C GLU A 166 3.99 4.90 4.40
N ALA A 167 4.53 5.65 5.36
CA ALA A 167 5.60 5.20 6.25
C ALA A 167 5.15 4.07 7.18
N ASP A 168 3.97 4.21 7.81
CA ASP A 168 3.38 3.20 8.68
C ASP A 168 3.17 1.87 7.94
N GLN A 169 2.75 1.92 6.66
CA GLN A 169 2.66 0.71 5.83
C GLN A 169 4.02 0.05 5.57
N LYS A 170 5.09 0.83 5.44
CA LYS A 170 6.46 0.31 5.30
C LYS A 170 7.02 -0.23 6.62
N ASN A 171 6.52 0.24 7.76
CA ASN A 171 6.95 -0.21 9.08
C ASN A 171 6.18 -1.45 9.54
N LEU A 172 4.87 -1.55 9.24
CA LEU A 172 4.08 -2.77 9.50
C LEU A 172 4.68 -4.00 8.81
N SER A 173 5.43 -3.81 7.73
CA SER A 173 6.13 -4.89 7.03
C SER A 173 7.49 -5.28 7.64
N ASN A 174 8.00 -4.49 8.58
CA ASN A 174 9.32 -4.67 9.21
C ASN A 174 9.21 -5.04 10.70
N TYR A 175 8.20 -5.82 11.10
CA TYR A 175 7.98 -6.17 12.52
C TYR A 175 9.19 -6.88 13.13
N ASP A 176 9.93 -6.17 13.98
CA ASP A 176 10.83 -6.72 15.00
C ASP A 176 10.45 -6.01 16.31
N ASP A 177 9.85 -6.78 17.22
CA ASP A 177 9.00 -6.29 18.32
C ASP A 177 9.80 -5.96 19.59
N ASN A 178 11.00 -5.38 19.48
CA ASN A 178 11.86 -5.16 20.65
C ASN A 178 12.74 -3.90 20.57
N ASP A 179 12.19 -2.75 20.15
CA ASP A 179 12.92 -1.49 20.34
C ASP A 179 12.03 -0.37 20.89
N ASN A 180 12.12 -0.16 22.21
CA ASN A 180 11.40 0.90 22.93
C ASN A 180 11.75 2.32 22.42
N VAL A 181 12.85 2.48 21.68
CA VAL A 181 13.26 3.76 21.07
C VAL A 181 12.39 4.12 19.87
N VAL A 182 11.94 3.13 19.08
CA VAL A 182 11.08 3.34 17.90
C VAL A 182 9.71 3.89 18.31
N GLN A 183 9.15 3.40 19.43
CA GLN A 183 7.84 3.84 19.93
C GLN A 183 7.83 5.32 20.35
N VAL A 184 8.92 5.83 20.96
CA VAL A 184 9.00 7.24 21.37
C VAL A 184 9.10 8.17 20.16
N HIS A 185 9.83 7.77 19.13
CA HIS A 185 9.96 8.55 17.90
C HIS A 185 8.65 8.61 17.12
N GLU A 186 7.95 7.48 16.97
CA GLU A 186 6.63 7.43 16.32
C GLU A 186 5.59 8.30 17.03
N VAL A 187 5.57 8.32 18.37
CA VAL A 187 4.65 9.18 19.13
C VAL A 187 4.94 10.66 18.87
N LEU A 188 6.21 11.07 18.85
CA LEU A 188 6.58 12.47 18.59
C LEU A 188 6.25 12.90 17.15
N GLU A 189 6.52 12.04 16.17
CA GLU A 189 6.16 12.30 14.76
C GLU A 189 4.64 12.39 14.57
N ASN A 190 3.88 11.54 15.27
CA ASN A 190 2.42 11.57 15.24
C ASN A 190 1.87 12.89 15.76
N ASP A 191 2.38 13.38 16.88
CA ASP A 191 1.97 14.67 17.45
C ASP A 191 2.37 15.84 16.55
N LEU A 192 3.53 15.80 15.90
CA LEU A 192 3.97 16.82 14.95
C LEU A 192 3.08 16.89 13.70
N ILE A 193 2.57 15.74 13.22
CA ILE A 193 1.70 15.68 12.04
C ILE A 193 0.24 16.01 12.38
N MET A 194 -0.24 15.58 13.56
CA MET A 194 -1.63 15.81 13.97
C MET A 194 -1.84 17.20 14.59
N SER A 195 -0.84 17.79 15.26
CA SER A 195 -1.02 19.09 15.93
C SER A 195 -1.38 20.25 14.98
N PRO A 196 -0.87 20.36 13.74
CA PRO A 196 -1.31 21.39 12.79
C PRO A 196 -2.77 21.20 12.37
N ILE A 197 -3.22 19.95 12.19
CA ILE A 197 -4.61 19.64 11.87
C ILE A 197 -5.51 20.04 13.04
N HIS A 198 -5.14 19.66 14.27
CA HIS A 198 -5.89 20.03 15.48
C HIS A 198 -5.93 21.55 15.72
N ARG A 199 -4.87 22.29 15.40
CA ARG A 199 -4.87 23.76 15.50
C ARG A 199 -5.71 24.44 14.43
N HIS A 200 -5.81 23.82 13.24
CA HIS A 200 -6.60 24.35 12.13
C HIS A 200 -8.11 24.16 12.36
N ILE A 201 -8.50 23.06 13.01
CA ILE A 201 -9.90 22.79 13.34
C ILE A 201 -10.33 23.69 14.52
N PRO A 202 -11.44 24.46 14.38
CA PRO A 202 -11.91 25.30 15.48
C PRO A 202 -12.29 24.49 16.71
N LYS A 203 -12.18 25.12 17.89
CA LYS A 203 -12.73 24.57 19.13
C LYS A 203 -14.24 24.34 18.93
N ASP A 204 -14.76 23.21 19.40
CA ASP A 204 -16.14 22.72 19.23
C ASP A 204 -16.48 22.05 17.89
N PHE A 205 -15.52 21.88 16.98
CA PHE A 205 -15.72 21.14 15.73
C PHE A 205 -15.27 19.69 15.88
N THR A 206 -16.02 18.78 15.26
CA THR A 206 -15.63 17.39 15.10
C THR A 206 -14.85 17.23 13.80
N PHE A 207 -13.73 16.49 13.84
CA PHE A 207 -12.95 16.13 12.66
C PHE A 207 -12.99 14.63 12.42
N LYS A 208 -13.22 14.24 11.17
CA LYS A 208 -13.18 12.84 10.73
C LYS A 208 -12.38 12.77 9.43
N SER A 209 -11.53 11.75 9.31
CA SER A 209 -10.78 11.46 8.08
C SER A 209 -10.84 9.97 7.76
N TYR A 210 -10.74 9.64 6.48
CA TYR A 210 -10.71 8.26 6.00
C TYR A 210 -9.66 8.12 4.89
N PRO A 211 -8.50 7.49 5.19
CA PRO A 211 -7.47 7.22 4.20
C PRO A 211 -7.77 5.95 3.38
N VAL A 212 -7.45 5.99 2.09
CA VAL A 212 -7.56 4.86 1.16
C VAL A 212 -6.36 4.86 0.22
N GLN A 213 -5.78 3.68 0.02
CA GLN A 213 -4.75 3.42 -0.98
C GLN A 213 -5.35 2.65 -2.16
N LEU A 214 -5.03 3.06 -3.39
CA LEU A 214 -5.52 2.47 -4.64
C LEU A 214 -4.38 2.37 -5.66
N PHE A 215 -4.52 1.48 -6.64
CA PHE A 215 -3.54 1.26 -7.71
C PHE A 215 -3.98 1.87 -9.06
N HIS A 216 -4.80 2.92 -9.02
CA HIS A 216 -5.30 3.62 -10.20
C HIS A 216 -5.70 5.07 -9.87
N CYS A 217 -5.64 5.95 -10.87
CA CYS A 217 -6.06 7.35 -10.73
C CYS A 217 -7.50 7.63 -11.24
N ASN A 218 -8.29 6.63 -11.64
CA ASN A 218 -9.64 6.85 -12.19
C ASN A 218 -10.61 7.42 -11.12
N PRO A 219 -11.09 8.67 -11.24
CA PRO A 219 -11.87 9.34 -10.19
C PRO A 219 -13.17 8.63 -9.83
N GLN A 220 -13.89 8.09 -10.81
CA GLN A 220 -15.15 7.38 -10.58
C GLN A 220 -14.93 6.09 -9.81
N ARG A 221 -13.89 5.32 -10.18
CA ARG A 221 -13.53 4.08 -9.47
C ARG A 221 -13.03 4.37 -8.07
N ILE A 222 -12.24 5.44 -7.88
CA ILE A 222 -11.77 5.89 -6.57
C ILE A 222 -12.97 6.17 -5.68
N LEU A 223 -13.89 7.05 -6.10
CA LEU A 223 -15.05 7.41 -5.29
C LEU A 223 -15.91 6.18 -4.95
N ARG A 224 -16.18 5.31 -5.92
CA ARG A 224 -16.93 4.06 -5.67
C ARG A 224 -16.25 3.19 -4.63
N SER A 225 -14.92 3.04 -4.69
CA SER A 225 -14.14 2.28 -3.70
C SER A 225 -14.23 2.91 -2.31
N CYS A 226 -14.06 4.23 -2.20
CA CYS A 226 -14.17 4.96 -0.95
C CYS A 226 -15.58 4.80 -0.33
N LEU A 227 -16.63 4.93 -1.15
CA LEU A 227 -18.03 4.81 -0.74
C LEU A 227 -18.43 3.40 -0.27
N ARG A 228 -17.59 2.37 -0.43
CA ARG A 228 -17.82 1.04 0.17
C ARG A 228 -17.69 1.10 1.70
N SER A 229 -16.85 1.99 2.23
CA SER A 229 -16.68 2.22 3.65
C SER A 229 -17.81 3.07 4.23
N GLN A 230 -18.37 2.65 5.38
CA GLN A 230 -19.37 3.44 6.10
C GLN A 230 -18.79 4.77 6.57
N LEU A 231 -17.53 4.79 7.04
CA LEU A 231 -16.87 6.01 7.49
C LEU A 231 -16.78 7.06 6.39
N CYS A 232 -16.45 6.65 5.16
CA CYS A 232 -16.40 7.58 4.03
C CYS A 232 -17.80 8.11 3.68
N ARG A 233 -18.82 7.25 3.69
CA ARG A 233 -20.21 7.68 3.50
C ARG A 233 -20.62 8.68 4.56
N ASP A 234 -20.26 8.48 5.82
CA ASP A 234 -20.58 9.39 6.92
C ASP A 234 -19.84 10.73 6.79
N ILE A 235 -18.58 10.72 6.36
CA ILE A 235 -17.80 11.93 6.08
C ILE A 235 -18.45 12.73 4.96
N LEU A 236 -18.76 12.08 3.84
CA LEU A 236 -19.33 12.76 2.66
C LEU A 236 -20.81 13.15 2.84
N SER A 237 -21.57 12.45 3.68
CA SER A 237 -22.98 12.76 3.97
C SER A 237 -23.20 13.51 5.28
N CYS A 238 -22.12 13.95 5.94
CA CYS A 238 -22.20 14.64 7.22
C CYS A 238 -23.12 15.87 7.16
N ARG A 239 -23.92 16.04 8.21
CA ARG A 239 -24.84 17.17 8.40
C ARG A 239 -24.44 17.86 9.70
N GLY A 240 -24.45 19.20 9.68
CA GLY A 240 -24.11 20.03 10.81
C GLY A 240 -23.99 21.47 10.38
N ASP A 241 -23.68 22.34 11.34
CA ASP A 241 -23.39 23.73 11.05
C ASP A 241 -21.94 23.86 10.55
N HIS A 242 -21.73 24.73 9.55
CA HIS A 242 -20.42 25.05 9.00
C HIS A 242 -19.60 23.84 8.53
N VAL A 243 -20.22 22.93 7.78
CA VAL A 243 -19.53 21.75 7.22
C VAL A 243 -18.39 22.19 6.29
N GLN A 244 -17.20 21.68 6.54
CA GLN A 244 -16.03 21.85 5.67
C GLN A 244 -15.54 20.47 5.26
N LEU A 245 -15.32 20.27 3.97
CA LEU A 245 -14.78 19.04 3.39
C LEU A 245 -13.34 19.29 2.95
N ALA A 246 -12.48 18.28 3.03
CA ALA A 246 -11.13 18.34 2.51
C ALA A 246 -10.79 17.03 1.79
N LEU A 247 -9.98 17.14 0.73
CA LEU A 247 -9.56 16.02 -0.10
C LEU A 247 -8.03 16.02 -0.19
N GLY A 248 -7.37 15.16 0.57
CA GLY A 248 -5.95 14.87 0.37
C GLY A 248 -5.79 13.89 -0.80
N LEU A 249 -5.00 14.25 -1.81
CA LEU A 249 -4.66 13.36 -2.93
C LEU A 249 -3.15 13.37 -3.15
N ARG A 250 -2.55 12.18 -3.24
CA ARG A 250 -1.15 12.01 -3.66
C ARG A 250 -1.05 10.84 -4.63
N ILE A 251 -0.54 11.11 -5.82
CA ILE A 251 -0.29 10.10 -6.85
C ILE A 251 1.22 9.88 -6.94
N ILE A 252 1.63 8.64 -6.79
CA ILE A 252 3.02 8.21 -6.93
C ILE A 252 3.05 7.29 -8.14
N THR A 253 3.81 7.65 -9.16
CA THR A 253 4.00 6.82 -10.35
C THR A 253 5.30 6.05 -10.24
N TYR A 254 5.26 4.83 -10.74
CA TYR A 254 6.38 3.93 -10.87
C TYR A 254 6.61 3.63 -12.35
N ALA A 255 7.65 2.87 -12.59
CA ALA A 255 7.90 2.18 -13.84
C ALA A 255 6.64 1.54 -14.47
N GLU A 256 6.59 1.50 -15.80
CA GLU A 256 5.62 0.68 -16.56
C GLU A 256 4.14 1.00 -16.26
N ASN A 257 3.83 2.28 -16.01
CA ASN A 257 2.49 2.78 -15.68
C ASN A 257 1.92 2.21 -14.37
N ALA A 258 2.73 1.55 -13.53
CA ALA A 258 2.33 1.25 -12.18
C ALA A 258 2.18 2.55 -11.40
N MET A 259 1.14 2.66 -10.58
CA MET A 259 0.90 3.84 -9.77
C MET A 259 0.23 3.47 -8.46
N ILE A 260 0.49 4.26 -7.44
CA ILE A 260 -0.22 4.25 -6.18
C ILE A 260 -0.89 5.60 -6.01
N THR A 261 -2.16 5.58 -5.66
CA THR A 261 -2.98 6.76 -5.39
C THR A 261 -3.47 6.68 -3.96
N TRP A 262 -3.02 7.64 -3.15
CA TRP A 262 -3.49 7.86 -1.79
C TRP A 262 -4.56 8.93 -1.78
N VAL A 263 -5.69 8.64 -1.14
CA VAL A 263 -6.83 9.53 -1.04
C VAL A 263 -7.26 9.62 0.42
N ILE A 264 -7.40 10.82 0.95
CA ILE A 264 -8.02 11.08 2.25
C ILE A 264 -9.22 11.98 2.04
N PHE A 265 -10.42 11.46 2.30
CA PHE A 265 -11.58 12.31 2.51
C PHE A 265 -11.64 12.70 3.98
N ALA A 266 -11.78 14.00 4.25
CA ALA A 266 -11.96 14.49 5.60
C ALA A 266 -13.11 15.50 5.68
N CYS A 267 -13.71 15.61 6.86
CA CYS A 267 -14.66 16.66 7.16
C CYS A 267 -14.39 17.27 8.53
N SER A 268 -14.67 18.57 8.65
CA SER A 268 -14.83 19.28 9.91
C SER A 268 -16.23 19.87 9.96
N TYR A 269 -16.93 19.71 11.09
CA TYR A 269 -18.28 20.27 11.25
C TYR A 269 -18.58 20.52 12.71
N LYS A 270 -19.45 21.50 12.99
CA LYS A 270 -20.00 21.69 14.32
C LYS A 270 -21.20 20.75 14.50
N SER A 271 -21.13 19.89 15.52
CA SER A 271 -22.24 18.98 15.82
C SER A 271 -23.42 19.80 16.33
N VAL A 272 -24.59 19.60 15.71
CA VAL A 272 -25.85 20.09 16.26
C VAL A 272 -26.35 18.97 17.17
N ILE A 273 -26.34 19.22 18.49
CA ILE A 273 -26.99 18.33 19.48
C ILE A 273 -28.50 18.53 19.36
#